data_AF-A0A812TFZ1-F1
#
_entry.id   AF-A0A812TFZ1-F1
#
_cell.length_a   1.000
_cell.length_b   1.000
_cell.length_c   1.000
_cell.angle_alpha   90.00
_cell.angle_beta   90.00
_cell.angle_gamma   90.00
#
_symmetry.space_group_name_H-M   'P 1'
#
loop_
_entity.id
_entity.type
_entity.pdbx_description
1 polymer ?
#
loop_
_entity_poly.entity_id
_entity_poly.type
_entity_poly.pdbx_seq_one_letter_code
_entity_poly.pdbx_strand_id
1 'polypeptide(L)'
;ESKEAGAIARRERERRRRRVLVEQQREQEMLEENQLEQVLLEKLGRQSVEESAISYRSWRAKTFEEVVVRNRQARQQQYSAQKKADKEEALRRDQDLRDEMIETMREQEEGGLLGPFWGLMRADAVLQFFQSPPLVGWNTMWNVVTRCSQRTLWSKIEVCCRQAGFIVGPVCYAALAFVVRHNRDVSPISMMGWSFVGLTLFQAAAASLCLPTVVDPSAKEEEAEDVPAARTNMQEVELNPEELPPETRRRRQIVWNTFVYCSERTFTVGAIEVSTMMLLEVEYGWQTELCGASFMAVGGSSIVATKTFWTREDKLFMVLFYRRQAVWDRDLWDGRASPEMEMGKPFLALVSLHIRFPFLASFYCSIRSSLGPSELLAETLVYASLSVSNGIAQGFATSAVMKGTSFDIQSYRLQSLASIQTSRFVVLIFTRFILDFSCRNLYALVQSAPYVRAPSGAQSASYREATGGKEMSISRTRANV
;
A
#
# COMPACT_ATOMS: atom_id res chain seq x y z
N GLU A 1 -114.09 59.96 -45.83
CA GLU A 1 -114.04 60.37 -44.40
C GLU A 1 -114.01 59.21 -43.39
N SER A 2 -115.05 58.40 -43.18
CA SER A 2 -115.04 57.34 -42.12
C SER A 2 -113.97 56.24 -42.29
N LYS A 3 -113.69 55.80 -43.54
CA LYS A 3 -112.65 54.78 -43.82
C LYS A 3 -111.21 55.31 -43.67
N GLU A 4 -110.97 56.58 -43.99
CA GLU A 4 -109.65 57.22 -43.86
C GLU A 4 -109.30 57.49 -42.39
N ALA A 5 -110.28 57.94 -41.59
CA ALA A 5 -110.11 58.10 -40.14
C ALA A 5 -109.71 56.76 -39.45
N GLY A 6 -110.30 55.64 -39.89
CA GLY A 6 -109.95 54.30 -39.42
C GLY A 6 -108.53 53.85 -39.82
N ALA A 7 -108.07 54.18 -41.03
CA ALA A 7 -106.71 53.87 -41.49
C ALA A 7 -105.64 54.69 -40.75
N ILE A 8 -105.92 55.97 -40.47
CA ILE A 8 -105.06 56.84 -39.66
C ILE A 8 -104.97 56.32 -38.22
N ALA A 9 -106.10 55.94 -37.62
CA ALA A 9 -106.12 55.37 -36.27
C ALA A 9 -105.35 54.04 -36.16
N ARG A 10 -105.37 53.18 -37.19
CA ARG A 10 -104.56 51.95 -37.23
C ARG A 10 -103.06 52.24 -37.36
N ARG A 11 -102.66 53.13 -38.27
CA ARG A 11 -101.25 53.55 -38.42
C ARG A 11 -100.71 54.21 -37.16
N GLU A 12 -101.53 54.99 -36.46
CA GLU A 12 -101.15 55.62 -35.20
C GLU A 12 -101.00 54.59 -34.06
N ARG A 13 -101.91 53.61 -33.96
CA ARG A 13 -101.74 52.48 -33.02
C ARG A 13 -100.48 51.66 -33.32
N GLU A 14 -100.18 51.44 -34.59
CA GLU A 14 -98.97 50.71 -35.00
C GLU A 14 -97.69 51.50 -34.71
N ARG A 15 -97.69 52.82 -34.95
CA ARG A 15 -96.58 53.70 -34.54
C ARG A 15 -96.37 53.68 -33.03
N ARG A 16 -97.44 53.73 -32.23
CA ARG A 16 -97.34 53.62 -30.76
C ARG A 16 -96.80 52.26 -30.32
N ARG A 17 -97.25 51.15 -30.93
CA ARG A 17 -96.70 49.81 -30.65
C ARG A 17 -95.21 49.73 -30.97
N ARG A 18 -94.77 50.27 -32.11
CA ARG A 18 -93.34 50.30 -32.49
C ARG A 18 -92.52 51.18 -31.55
N ARG A 19 -93.05 52.34 -31.11
CA ARG A 19 -92.38 53.18 -30.10
C ARG A 19 -92.22 52.44 -28.78
N VAL A 20 -93.29 51.82 -28.29
CA VAL A 20 -93.23 51.02 -27.05
C VAL A 20 -92.26 49.85 -27.19
N LEU A 21 -92.23 49.15 -28.32
CA LEU A 21 -91.26 48.06 -28.54
C LEU A 21 -89.81 48.58 -28.58
N VAL A 22 -89.55 49.72 -29.23
CA VAL A 22 -88.22 50.33 -29.25
C VAL A 22 -87.82 50.83 -27.86
N GLU A 23 -88.75 51.41 -27.11
CA GLU A 23 -88.53 51.82 -25.72
C GLU A 23 -88.23 50.61 -24.82
N GLN A 24 -89.01 49.53 -24.95
CA GLN A 24 -88.76 48.27 -24.23
C GLN A 24 -87.43 47.62 -24.61
N GLN A 25 -87.07 47.62 -25.89
CA GLN A 25 -85.76 47.13 -26.35
C GLN A 25 -84.63 47.97 -25.77
N ARG A 26 -84.77 49.30 -25.79
CA ARG A 26 -83.77 50.22 -25.24
C ARG A 26 -83.63 50.08 -23.71
N GLU A 27 -84.74 49.88 -23.00
CA GLU A 27 -84.71 49.60 -21.56
C GLU A 27 -84.04 48.26 -21.27
N GLN A 28 -84.31 47.23 -22.06
CA GLN A 28 -83.65 45.94 -21.94
C GLN A 28 -82.15 46.04 -22.24
N GLU A 29 -81.74 46.74 -23.30
CA GLU A 29 -80.34 47.01 -23.63
C GLU A 29 -79.63 47.73 -22.48
N MET A 30 -80.25 48.78 -21.89
CA MET A 30 -79.66 49.48 -20.74
C MET A 30 -79.58 48.58 -19.49
N LEU A 31 -80.53 47.67 -19.27
CA LEU A 31 -80.45 46.72 -18.16
C LEU A 31 -79.33 45.70 -18.38
N GLU A 32 -79.17 45.20 -19.60
CA GLU A 32 -78.09 44.28 -19.97
C GLU A 32 -76.71 44.95 -19.87
N GLU A 33 -76.58 46.21 -20.32
CA GLU A 33 -75.36 47.01 -20.16
C GLU A 33 -74.99 47.20 -18.69
N ASN A 34 -75.95 47.59 -17.85
CA ASN A 34 -75.72 47.77 -16.41
C ASN A 34 -75.33 46.44 -15.73
N GLN A 35 -75.92 45.32 -16.14
CA GLN A 35 -75.53 43.99 -15.62
C GLN A 35 -74.12 43.62 -16.05
N LEU A 36 -73.74 43.88 -17.30
CA LEU A 36 -72.38 43.65 -17.80
C LEU A 36 -71.36 44.52 -17.05
N GLU A 37 -71.68 45.79 -16.81
CA GLU A 37 -70.81 46.69 -16.03
C GLU A 37 -70.60 46.18 -14.61
N GLN A 38 -71.67 45.76 -13.91
CA GLN A 38 -71.56 45.18 -12.57
C GLN A 38 -70.71 43.91 -12.55
N VAL A 39 -70.87 43.01 -13.53
CA VAL A 39 -70.06 41.80 -13.66
C VAL A 39 -68.59 42.13 -13.92
N LEU A 40 -68.30 43.16 -14.72
CA LEU A 40 -66.93 43.60 -14.99
C LEU A 40 -66.28 44.22 -13.75
N LEU A 41 -67.01 45.07 -13.02
CA LEU A 41 -66.53 45.65 -11.76
C LEU A 41 -66.25 44.59 -10.70
N GLU A 42 -67.12 43.57 -10.59
CA GLU A 42 -66.88 42.45 -9.67
C GLU A 42 -65.64 41.64 -10.07
N LYS A 43 -65.45 41.36 -11.36
CA LYS A 43 -64.25 40.67 -11.87
C LYS A 43 -62.97 41.47 -11.60
N LEU A 44 -62.98 42.77 -11.88
CA LEU A 44 -61.84 43.66 -11.60
C LEU A 44 -61.54 43.73 -10.10
N GLY A 45 -62.58 43.76 -9.25
CA GLY A 45 -62.42 43.70 -7.80
C GLY A 45 -61.74 42.41 -7.33
N ARG A 46 -62.17 41.24 -7.84
CA ARG A 46 -61.53 39.95 -7.53
C ARG A 46 -60.08 39.90 -8.00
N GLN A 47 -59.80 40.35 -9.22
CA GLN A 47 -58.45 40.41 -9.77
C GLN A 47 -57.54 41.32 -8.94
N SER A 48 -58.02 42.49 -8.50
CA SER A 48 -57.24 43.40 -7.64
C SER A 48 -56.88 42.77 -6.29
N VAL A 49 -57.79 42.01 -5.67
CA VAL A 49 -57.53 41.28 -4.42
C VAL A 49 -56.50 40.16 -4.64
N GLU A 50 -56.61 39.42 -5.74
CA GLU A 50 -55.64 38.38 -6.10
C GLU A 50 -54.24 38.96 -6.36
N GLU A 51 -54.13 40.06 -7.10
CA GLU A 51 -52.88 40.77 -7.35
C GLU A 51 -52.24 41.28 -6.06
N SER A 52 -53.02 41.85 -5.15
CA SER A 52 -52.55 42.28 -3.83
C SER A 52 -52.04 41.09 -2.99
N ALA A 53 -52.74 39.95 -3.03
CA ALA A 53 -52.30 38.72 -2.36
C ALA A 53 -51.01 38.16 -2.97
N ILE A 54 -50.87 38.18 -4.30
CA ILE A 54 -49.64 37.75 -5.01
C ILE A 54 -48.48 38.69 -4.65
N SER A 55 -48.71 40.00 -4.64
CA SER A 55 -47.71 41.00 -4.26
C SER A 55 -47.21 40.78 -2.83
N TYR A 56 -48.12 40.56 -1.86
CA TYR A 56 -47.75 40.24 -0.49
C TYR A 56 -46.95 38.93 -0.37
N ARG A 57 -47.33 37.88 -1.10
CA ARG A 57 -46.58 36.61 -1.13
C ARG A 57 -45.17 36.80 -1.71
N SER A 58 -45.04 37.58 -2.79
CA SER A 58 -43.75 37.90 -3.41
C SER A 58 -42.85 38.69 -2.46
N TRP A 59 -43.40 39.72 -1.81
CA TRP A 59 -42.67 40.48 -0.80
C TRP A 59 -42.22 39.60 0.37
N ARG A 60 -43.11 38.76 0.90
CA ARG A 60 -42.79 37.83 1.99
C ARG A 60 -41.68 36.84 1.60
N ALA A 61 -41.72 36.31 0.38
CA ALA A 61 -40.70 35.41 -0.13
C ALA A 61 -39.32 36.11 -0.22
N LYS A 62 -39.28 37.34 -0.76
CA LYS A 62 -38.05 38.16 -0.81
C LYS A 62 -37.49 38.43 0.58
N THR A 63 -38.34 38.81 1.54
CA THR A 63 -37.91 39.05 2.92
C THR A 63 -37.31 37.79 3.56
N PHE A 64 -37.89 36.60 3.33
CA PHE A 64 -37.32 35.35 3.83
C PHE A 64 -35.99 35.01 3.15
N GLU A 65 -35.88 35.22 1.85
CA GLU A 65 -34.62 35.03 1.11
C GLU A 65 -33.51 35.92 1.67
N GLU A 66 -33.79 37.21 1.93
CA GLU A 66 -32.83 38.13 2.53
C GLU A 66 -32.38 37.68 3.93
N VAL A 67 -33.30 37.18 4.77
CA VAL A 67 -32.95 36.65 6.10
C VAL A 67 -32.06 35.40 5.98
N VAL A 68 -32.35 34.51 5.03
CA VAL A 68 -31.52 33.32 4.77
C VAL A 68 -30.12 33.71 4.29
N VAL A 69 -30.01 34.69 3.39
CA VAL A 69 -28.72 35.20 2.90
C VAL A 69 -27.91 35.83 4.05
N ARG A 70 -28.53 36.68 4.89
CA ARG A 70 -27.87 37.27 6.06
C ARG A 70 -27.40 36.20 7.06
N ASN A 71 -28.23 35.19 7.34
CA ASN A 71 -27.85 34.09 8.24
C ASN A 71 -26.73 33.22 7.66
N ARG A 72 -26.66 33.06 6.34
CA ARG A 72 -25.55 32.35 5.68
C ARG A 72 -24.24 33.15 5.80
N GLN A 73 -24.29 34.45 5.54
CA GLN A 73 -23.13 35.33 5.69
C GLN A 73 -22.62 35.38 7.13
N ALA A 74 -23.51 35.46 8.12
CA ALA A 74 -23.14 35.44 9.54
C ALA A 74 -22.43 34.14 9.94
N ARG A 75 -22.94 32.97 9.51
CA ARG A 75 -22.26 31.68 9.73
C ARG A 75 -20.91 31.60 9.05
N GLN A 76 -20.80 32.09 7.81
CA GLN A 76 -19.53 32.10 7.09
C GLN A 76 -18.48 32.98 7.79
N GLN A 77 -18.89 34.13 8.32
CA GLN A 77 -18.03 34.98 9.15
C GLN A 77 -17.59 34.25 10.42
N GLN A 78 -18.53 33.62 11.14
CA GLN A 78 -18.23 32.84 12.35
C GLN A 78 -17.23 31.70 12.07
N TYR A 79 -17.45 30.91 11.02
CA TYR A 79 -16.51 29.84 10.65
C TYR A 79 -15.15 30.36 10.23
N SER A 80 -15.11 31.50 9.52
CA SER A 80 -13.83 32.12 9.15
C SER A 80 -13.05 32.64 10.36
N ALA A 81 -13.75 33.17 11.37
CA ALA A 81 -13.15 33.62 12.61
C ALA A 81 -12.65 32.44 13.45
N GLN A 82 -13.47 31.38 13.59
CA GLN A 82 -13.08 30.17 14.30
C GLN A 82 -11.87 29.50 13.66
N LYS A 83 -11.85 29.35 12.33
CA LYS A 83 -10.70 28.77 11.62
C LYS A 83 -9.41 29.58 11.81
N LYS A 84 -9.50 30.91 11.95
CA LYS A 84 -8.33 31.75 12.26
C LYS A 84 -7.87 31.53 13.71
N ALA A 85 -8.80 31.48 14.66
CA ALA A 85 -8.50 31.20 16.07
C ALA A 85 -7.86 29.82 16.25
N ASP A 86 -8.42 28.78 15.64
CA ASP A 86 -7.88 27.41 15.70
C ASP A 86 -6.46 27.34 15.09
N LYS A 87 -6.22 28.09 14.01
CA LYS A 87 -4.90 28.18 13.38
C LYS A 87 -3.88 28.89 14.28
N GLU A 88 -4.29 29.97 14.94
CA GLU A 88 -3.43 30.69 15.90
C GLU A 88 -3.13 29.83 17.13
N GLU A 89 -4.10 29.08 17.64
CA GLU A 89 -3.91 28.14 18.74
C GLU A 89 -2.97 26.98 18.35
N ALA A 90 -3.14 26.41 17.16
CA ALA A 90 -2.23 25.38 16.65
C ALA A 90 -0.79 25.90 16.53
N LEU A 91 -0.61 27.13 16.00
CA LEU A 91 0.71 27.76 15.92
C LEU A 91 1.33 28.02 17.30
N ARG A 92 0.54 28.36 18.31
CA ARG A 92 1.02 28.51 19.69
C ARG A 92 1.48 27.17 20.27
N ARG A 93 0.69 26.10 20.11
CA ARG A 93 1.09 24.76 20.57
C ARG A 93 2.35 24.25 19.87
N ASP A 94 2.51 24.53 18.57
CA ASP A 94 3.72 24.17 17.82
C ASP A 94 4.95 24.96 18.32
N GLN A 95 4.77 26.23 18.73
CA GLN A 95 5.83 27.03 19.34
C GLN A 95 6.21 26.47 20.72
N ASP A 96 5.23 26.19 21.58
CA ASP A 96 5.46 25.63 22.92
C ASP A 96 6.21 24.28 22.83
N LEU A 97 5.79 23.38 21.94
CA LEU A 97 6.46 22.09 21.71
C LEU A 97 7.88 22.25 21.19
N ARG A 98 8.12 23.25 20.33
CA ARG A 98 9.45 23.53 19.80
C ARG A 98 10.39 24.02 20.90
N ASP A 99 9.89 24.89 21.78
CA ASP A 99 10.68 25.43 22.89
C ASP A 99 11.00 24.32 23.92
N GLU A 100 10.04 23.45 24.23
CA GLU A 100 10.26 22.25 25.07
C GLU A 100 11.29 21.28 24.44
N MET A 101 11.25 21.10 23.11
CA MET A 101 12.22 20.27 22.41
C MET A 101 13.63 20.88 22.43
N ILE A 102 13.74 22.21 22.33
CA ILE A 102 15.03 22.91 22.43
C ILE A 102 15.59 22.78 23.85
N GLU A 103 14.75 22.94 24.87
CA GLU A 103 15.15 22.80 26.27
C GLU A 103 15.64 21.38 26.58
N THR A 104 14.89 20.36 26.16
CA THR A 104 15.30 18.95 26.31
C THR A 104 16.56 18.59 25.53
N MET A 105 16.76 19.13 24.31
CA MET A 105 18.01 18.94 23.57
C MET A 105 19.20 19.58 24.29
N ARG A 106 19.01 20.77 24.88
CA ARG A 106 20.06 21.46 25.64
C ARG A 106 20.43 20.68 26.91
N GLU A 107 19.44 20.17 27.65
CA GLU A 107 19.69 19.30 28.81
C GLU A 107 20.46 18.02 28.43
N GLN A 108 20.15 17.43 27.26
CA GLN A 108 20.89 16.27 26.74
C GLN A 108 22.33 16.59 26.34
N GLU A 109 22.57 17.79 25.79
CA GLU A 109 23.91 18.26 25.43
C GLU A 109 24.76 18.54 26.67
N GLU A 110 24.20 19.24 27.67
CA GLU A 110 24.87 19.53 28.95
C GLU A 110 25.13 18.23 29.76
N GLY A 111 24.27 17.22 29.63
CA GLY A 111 24.42 15.90 30.26
C GLY A 111 25.52 14.99 29.69
N GLY A 112 26.23 15.41 28.62
CA GLY A 112 27.31 14.62 28.02
C GLY A 112 26.87 13.30 27.37
N LEU A 113 25.57 13.13 27.10
CA LEU A 113 24.95 11.88 26.60
C LEU A 113 25.28 11.56 25.14
N LEU A 114 25.77 12.53 24.36
CA LEU A 114 26.23 12.31 22.98
C LEU A 114 27.45 11.38 22.91
N GLY A 115 28.35 11.44 23.90
CA GLY A 115 29.52 10.57 23.98
C GLY A 115 29.16 9.07 24.00
N PRO A 116 28.32 8.60 24.93
CA PRO A 116 27.92 7.20 24.99
C PRO A 116 27.08 6.75 23.77
N PHE A 117 26.28 7.62 23.15
CA PHE A 117 25.56 7.28 21.91
C PHE A 117 26.52 6.94 20.76
N TRP A 118 27.50 7.81 20.48
CA TRP A 118 28.49 7.54 19.44
C TRP A 118 29.41 6.37 19.80
N GLY A 119 29.69 6.17 21.09
CA GLY A 119 30.37 4.99 21.59
C GLY A 119 29.61 3.69 21.28
N LEU A 120 28.29 3.69 21.50
CA LEU A 120 27.39 2.59 21.19
C LEU A 120 27.31 2.30 19.69
N MET A 121 27.18 3.33 18.85
CA MET A 121 27.17 3.17 17.40
C MET A 121 28.50 2.58 16.87
N ARG A 122 29.63 3.02 17.42
CA ARG A 122 30.94 2.44 17.07
C ARG A 122 31.07 1.00 17.56
N ALA A 123 30.60 0.70 18.77
CA ALA A 123 30.61 -0.65 19.31
C ALA A 123 29.73 -1.60 18.48
N ASP A 124 28.55 -1.17 18.06
CA ASP A 124 27.66 -1.93 17.16
C ASP A 124 28.32 -2.17 15.79
N ALA A 125 28.90 -1.14 15.17
CA ALA A 125 29.60 -1.31 13.90
C ALA A 125 30.76 -2.32 14.01
N VAL A 126 31.52 -2.27 15.12
CA VAL A 126 32.60 -3.23 15.40
C VAL A 126 32.04 -4.64 15.65
N LEU A 127 30.95 -4.75 16.42
CA LEU A 127 30.29 -6.03 16.70
C LEU A 127 29.74 -6.68 15.43
N GLN A 128 29.06 -5.92 14.57
CA GLN A 128 28.58 -6.41 13.28
C GLN A 128 29.73 -6.85 12.38
N PHE A 129 30.85 -6.12 12.39
CA PHE A 129 32.06 -6.54 11.70
C PHE A 129 32.56 -7.90 12.22
N PHE A 130 32.59 -8.11 13.54
CA PHE A 130 32.98 -9.39 14.15
C PHE A 130 31.91 -10.50 14.11
N GLN A 131 30.67 -10.19 13.76
CA GLN A 131 29.63 -11.19 13.46
C GLN A 131 29.75 -11.73 12.03
N SER A 132 30.45 -11.02 11.14
CA SER A 132 30.65 -11.45 9.75
C SER A 132 31.54 -12.71 9.57
N PRO A 133 32.62 -12.95 10.35
CA PRO A 133 33.46 -14.13 10.20
C PRO A 133 32.75 -15.46 10.51
N PRO A 134 31.90 -15.59 11.56
CA PRO A 134 31.05 -16.77 11.73
C PRO A 134 30.14 -17.03 10.54
N LEU A 135 29.62 -15.97 9.90
CA LEU A 135 28.78 -16.07 8.70
C LEU A 135 29.58 -16.53 7.48
N VAL A 136 30.82 -16.08 7.32
CA VAL A 136 31.73 -16.59 6.28
C VAL A 136 32.07 -18.05 6.55
N GLY A 137 32.48 -18.39 7.78
CA GLY A 137 32.74 -19.78 8.18
C GLY A 137 31.54 -20.69 7.98
N TRP A 138 30.33 -20.22 8.31
CA TRP A 138 29.07 -20.92 8.08
C TRP A 138 28.80 -21.14 6.59
N ASN A 139 28.98 -20.13 5.75
CA ASN A 139 28.83 -20.26 4.30
C ASN A 139 29.88 -21.18 3.68
N THR A 140 31.13 -21.12 4.15
CA THR A 140 32.21 -22.01 3.69
C THR A 140 31.92 -23.44 4.10
N MET A 141 31.50 -23.68 5.34
CA MET A 141 31.02 -24.98 5.82
C MET A 141 29.89 -25.50 4.91
N TRP A 142 28.91 -24.64 4.60
CA TRP A 142 27.78 -25.02 3.77
C TRP A 142 28.13 -25.41 2.33
N ASN A 143 29.04 -24.65 1.72
CA ASN A 143 29.35 -24.81 0.31
C ASN A 143 30.43 -25.87 0.09
N VAL A 144 31.39 -25.99 1.02
CA VAL A 144 32.56 -26.87 0.89
C VAL A 144 32.39 -28.18 1.65
N VAL A 145 31.78 -28.15 2.85
CA VAL A 145 31.71 -29.34 3.73
C VAL A 145 30.39 -30.09 3.56
N THR A 146 29.27 -29.40 3.37
CA THR A 146 27.95 -30.05 3.30
C THR A 146 27.73 -30.79 1.97
N ARG A 147 27.53 -32.12 2.05
CA ARG A 147 27.16 -32.98 0.92
C ARG A 147 25.90 -32.46 0.21
N CYS A 148 25.87 -32.53 -1.12
CA CYS A 148 24.75 -32.03 -1.94
C CYS A 148 23.39 -32.60 -1.51
N SER A 149 23.34 -33.88 -1.11
CA SER A 149 22.11 -34.54 -0.63
C SER A 149 21.55 -33.91 0.65
N GLN A 150 22.40 -33.32 1.49
CA GLN A 150 22.01 -32.73 2.76
C GLN A 150 21.75 -31.22 2.67
N ARG A 151 22.14 -30.55 1.57
CA ARG A 151 21.97 -29.09 1.42
C ARG A 151 20.52 -28.64 1.57
N THR A 152 19.57 -29.45 1.12
CA THR A 152 18.13 -29.17 1.29
C THR A 152 17.68 -29.26 2.74
N LEU A 153 18.17 -30.26 3.48
CA LEU A 153 17.87 -30.40 4.92
C LEU A 153 18.42 -29.21 5.68
N TRP A 154 19.69 -28.89 5.46
CA TRP A 154 20.33 -27.74 6.11
C TRP A 154 19.61 -26.45 5.75
N SER A 155 19.22 -26.23 4.48
CA SER A 155 18.48 -25.03 4.07
C SER A 155 17.15 -24.89 4.79
N LYS A 156 16.45 -26.00 5.02
CA LYS A 156 15.24 -26.02 5.87
C LYS A 156 15.56 -25.64 7.32
N ILE A 157 16.64 -26.19 7.89
CA ILE A 157 17.09 -25.85 9.25
C ILE A 157 17.41 -24.36 9.35
N GLU A 158 18.14 -23.79 8.39
CA GLU A 158 18.47 -22.37 8.38
C GLU A 158 17.22 -21.48 8.32
N VAL A 159 16.25 -21.82 7.47
CA VAL A 159 14.96 -21.11 7.44
C VAL A 159 14.26 -21.24 8.79
N CYS A 160 14.20 -22.44 9.38
CA CYS A 160 13.63 -22.64 10.71
C CYS A 160 14.35 -21.81 11.79
N CYS A 161 15.68 -21.72 11.77
CA CYS A 161 16.46 -20.92 12.70
C CYS A 161 16.21 -19.42 12.54
N ARG A 162 16.15 -18.92 11.29
CA ARG A 162 15.79 -17.52 11.03
C ARG A 162 14.40 -17.19 11.55
N GLN A 163 13.45 -18.09 11.32
CA GLN A 163 12.06 -17.95 11.77
C GLN A 163 11.94 -18.07 13.30
N ALA A 164 12.71 -18.97 13.92
CA ALA A 164 12.82 -19.05 15.37
C ALA A 164 13.39 -17.76 15.96
N GLY A 165 14.37 -17.13 15.31
CA GLY A 165 14.89 -15.83 15.71
C GLY A 165 13.83 -14.72 15.72
N PHE A 166 12.90 -14.73 14.75
CA PHE A 166 11.76 -13.78 14.73
C PHE A 166 10.78 -14.01 15.90
N ILE A 167 10.58 -15.25 16.32
CA ILE A 167 9.68 -15.57 17.45
C ILE A 167 10.40 -15.31 18.79
N VAL A 168 11.60 -15.86 18.94
CA VAL A 168 12.35 -15.87 20.21
C VAL A 168 12.99 -14.52 20.49
N GLY A 169 13.39 -13.79 19.44
CA GLY A 169 14.07 -12.49 19.56
C GLY A 169 13.29 -11.49 20.41
N PRO A 170 12.02 -11.18 20.11
CA PRO A 170 11.25 -10.24 20.92
C PRO A 170 10.93 -10.76 22.33
N VAL A 171 10.78 -12.08 22.54
CA VAL A 171 10.67 -12.65 23.90
C VAL A 171 11.94 -12.37 24.70
N CYS A 172 13.09 -12.66 24.10
CA CYS A 172 14.39 -12.42 24.73
C CYS A 172 14.62 -10.93 24.99
N TYR A 173 14.23 -10.06 24.06
CA TYR A 173 14.26 -8.61 24.25
C TYR A 173 13.36 -8.16 25.39
N ALA A 174 12.11 -8.63 25.46
CA ALA A 174 11.18 -8.29 26.53
C ALA A 174 11.69 -8.78 27.90
N ALA A 175 12.24 -10.00 27.96
CA ALA A 175 12.85 -10.53 29.17
C ALA A 175 14.07 -9.71 29.60
N LEU A 176 14.95 -9.37 28.66
CA LEU A 176 16.11 -8.52 28.91
C LEU A 176 15.69 -7.12 29.37
N ALA A 177 14.70 -6.53 28.71
CA ALA A 177 14.18 -5.22 29.03
C ALA A 177 13.56 -5.20 30.43
N PHE A 178 12.79 -6.23 30.78
CA PHE A 178 12.23 -6.41 32.12
C PHE A 178 13.33 -6.50 33.19
N VAL A 179 14.38 -7.30 32.95
CA VAL A 179 15.52 -7.44 33.87
C VAL A 179 16.29 -6.12 34.02
N VAL A 180 16.55 -5.43 32.92
CA VAL A 180 17.33 -4.19 32.89
C VAL A 180 16.56 -3.02 33.54
N ARG A 181 15.25 -2.94 33.32
CA ARG A 181 14.37 -1.90 33.90
C ARG A 181 13.91 -2.21 35.32
N HIS A 182 14.20 -3.40 35.85
CA HIS A 182 13.77 -3.74 37.21
C HIS A 182 14.38 -2.76 38.22
N ASN A 183 13.53 -1.89 38.78
CA ASN A 183 13.87 -0.81 39.72
C ASN A 183 14.82 0.28 39.16
N ARG A 184 14.86 0.47 37.83
CA ARG A 184 15.67 1.52 37.20
C ARG A 184 14.94 2.17 36.03
N ASP A 185 14.91 3.49 36.01
CA ASP A 185 14.54 4.25 34.84
C ASP A 185 15.72 4.24 33.86
N VAL A 186 15.63 3.38 32.85
CA VAL A 186 16.67 3.22 31.84
C VAL A 186 16.27 4.02 30.61
N SER A 187 17.14 4.96 30.21
CA SER A 187 16.90 5.76 29.01
C SER A 187 16.74 4.86 27.77
N PRO A 188 15.89 5.22 26.79
CA PRO A 188 15.69 4.43 25.57
C PRO A 188 16.99 4.11 24.82
N ILE A 189 17.95 5.05 24.83
CA ILE A 189 19.27 4.87 24.22
C ILE A 189 20.06 3.76 24.94
N SER A 190 20.06 3.77 26.27
CA SER A 190 20.69 2.72 27.07
C SER A 190 20.02 1.37 26.84
N MET A 191 18.68 1.34 26.71
CA MET A 191 17.94 0.12 26.35
C MET A 191 18.35 -0.46 25.00
N MET A 192 18.57 0.37 23.97
CA MET A 192 19.12 -0.12 22.70
C MET A 192 20.48 -0.77 22.90
N GLY A 193 21.35 -0.15 23.71
CA GLY A 193 22.66 -0.71 24.01
C GLY A 193 22.63 -2.07 24.70
N TRP A 194 21.78 -2.21 25.72
CA TRP A 194 21.56 -3.50 26.37
C TRP A 194 21.05 -4.55 25.39
N SER A 195 20.18 -4.16 24.46
CA SER A 195 19.62 -5.05 23.45
C SER A 195 20.67 -5.58 22.47
N PHE A 196 21.61 -4.73 22.06
CA PHE A 196 22.78 -5.15 21.27
C PHE A 196 23.70 -6.11 22.04
N VAL A 197 23.93 -5.86 23.33
CA VAL A 197 24.70 -6.76 24.20
C VAL A 197 24.00 -8.12 24.30
N GLY A 198 22.70 -8.13 24.59
CA GLY A 198 21.90 -9.34 24.69
C GLY A 198 21.88 -10.15 23.38
N LEU A 199 21.72 -9.47 22.24
CA LEU A 199 21.78 -10.08 20.92
C LEU A 199 23.15 -10.72 20.65
N THR A 200 24.23 -10.01 20.98
CA THR A 200 25.60 -10.51 20.82
C THR A 200 25.85 -11.74 21.67
N LEU A 201 25.47 -11.72 22.95
CA LEU A 201 25.61 -12.86 23.86
C LEU A 201 24.82 -14.07 23.36
N PHE A 202 23.59 -13.84 22.90
CA PHE A 202 22.76 -14.89 22.31
C PHE A 202 23.40 -15.51 21.08
N GLN A 203 23.91 -14.69 20.15
CA GLN A 203 24.58 -15.18 18.96
C GLN A 203 25.88 -15.94 19.29
N ALA A 204 26.66 -15.45 20.26
CA ALA A 204 27.87 -16.14 20.71
C ALA A 204 27.54 -17.51 21.34
N ALA A 205 26.47 -17.58 22.14
CA ALA A 205 25.98 -18.84 22.72
C ALA A 205 25.44 -19.80 21.65
N ALA A 206 24.69 -19.29 20.67
CA ALA A 206 24.21 -20.10 19.55
C ALA A 206 25.38 -20.64 18.72
N ALA A 207 26.38 -19.80 18.42
CA ALA A 207 27.58 -20.21 17.70
C ALA A 207 28.39 -21.27 18.45
N SER A 208 28.56 -21.11 19.78
CA SER A 208 29.29 -22.09 20.60
C SER A 208 28.58 -23.43 20.71
N LEU A 209 27.25 -23.45 20.66
CA LEU A 209 26.45 -24.70 20.60
C LEU A 209 26.51 -25.39 19.23
N CYS A 210 26.71 -24.64 18.14
CA CYS A 210 26.73 -25.18 16.78
C CYS A 210 28.13 -25.60 16.29
N LEU A 211 29.20 -25.00 16.80
CA LEU A 211 30.59 -25.31 16.40
C LEU A 211 31.03 -26.78 16.64
N PRO A 212 30.60 -27.50 17.70
CA PRO A 212 31.11 -28.84 17.99
C PRO A 212 30.55 -29.97 17.11
N THR A 213 29.52 -29.73 16.28
CA THR A 213 28.75 -30.82 15.65
C THR A 213 29.04 -31.09 14.17
N VAL A 214 29.84 -30.26 13.48
CA VAL A 214 29.86 -30.27 11.99
C VAL A 214 31.21 -30.61 11.36
N VAL A 215 32.28 -30.84 12.13
CA VAL A 215 33.58 -31.22 11.55
C VAL A 215 33.97 -32.59 12.06
N ASP A 216 33.47 -33.63 11.39
CA ASP A 216 34.16 -34.92 11.37
C ASP A 216 35.18 -34.87 10.22
N PRO A 217 36.46 -34.58 10.51
CA PRO A 217 37.49 -34.47 9.47
C PRO A 217 37.71 -35.80 8.73
N SER A 218 37.27 -36.94 9.30
CA SER A 218 37.44 -38.27 8.71
C SER A 218 36.53 -38.52 7.50
N ALA A 219 35.42 -37.77 7.37
CA ALA A 219 34.44 -37.99 6.30
C ALA A 219 34.89 -37.50 4.90
N LYS A 220 36.08 -36.90 4.78
CA LYS A 220 36.62 -36.35 3.52
C LYS A 220 37.43 -37.36 2.69
N GLU A 221 37.84 -38.50 3.24
CA GLU A 221 38.78 -39.39 2.53
C GLU A 221 38.11 -40.55 1.77
N GLU A 222 36.88 -40.96 2.11
CA GLU A 222 36.26 -42.16 1.48
C GLU A 222 35.55 -41.93 0.13
N GLU A 223 35.20 -40.70 -0.27
CA GLU A 223 34.37 -40.47 -1.47
C GLU A 223 35.13 -39.91 -2.69
N ALA A 224 36.46 -39.72 -2.59
CA ALA A 224 37.27 -39.22 -3.71
C ALA A 224 37.78 -40.32 -4.67
N GLU A 225 37.67 -41.61 -4.31
CA GLU A 225 38.31 -42.69 -5.10
C GLU A 225 37.45 -43.29 -6.24
N ASP A 226 36.13 -43.11 -6.27
CA ASP A 226 35.27 -43.85 -7.23
C ASP A 226 34.57 -43.01 -8.32
N VAL A 227 34.94 -41.75 -8.51
CA VAL A 227 34.49 -40.99 -9.70
C VAL A 227 35.51 -41.22 -10.84
N PRO A 228 35.17 -42.00 -11.89
CA PRO A 228 36.13 -42.34 -12.93
C PRO A 228 36.74 -41.08 -13.55
N ALA A 229 38.07 -41.09 -13.66
CA ALA A 229 38.99 -40.00 -14.04
C ALA A 229 38.77 -39.36 -15.44
N ALA A 230 37.61 -39.53 -16.06
CA ALA A 230 37.29 -39.09 -17.43
C ALA A 230 36.86 -37.61 -17.55
N ARG A 231 37.01 -36.77 -16.51
CA ARG A 231 36.66 -35.33 -16.58
C ARG A 231 37.83 -34.37 -16.34
N THR A 232 39.05 -34.87 -16.21
CA THR A 232 40.21 -34.07 -15.75
C THR A 232 41.05 -33.52 -16.90
N ASN A 233 40.43 -32.78 -17.83
CA ASN A 233 41.16 -31.95 -18.82
C ASN A 233 40.26 -30.87 -19.46
N MET A 234 39.30 -30.29 -18.72
CA MET A 234 38.77 -28.98 -19.08
C MET A 234 39.60 -27.94 -18.33
N GLN A 235 40.66 -27.48 -19.01
CA GLN A 235 41.38 -26.27 -18.65
C GLN A 235 40.32 -25.16 -18.50
N GLU A 236 40.14 -24.64 -17.27
CA GLU A 236 39.28 -23.50 -16.97
C GLU A 236 39.84 -22.29 -17.74
N VAL A 237 39.41 -22.14 -19.00
CA VAL A 237 39.58 -20.88 -19.72
C VAL A 237 38.68 -19.90 -18.99
N GLU A 238 39.30 -18.98 -18.26
CA GLU A 238 38.65 -17.85 -17.59
C GLU A 238 38.03 -16.94 -18.66
N LEU A 239 36.87 -17.35 -19.17
CA LEU A 239 36.17 -16.70 -20.28
C LEU A 239 35.70 -15.32 -19.83
N ASN A 240 36.12 -14.31 -20.59
CA ASN A 240 35.78 -12.92 -20.34
C ASN A 240 34.24 -12.76 -20.38
N PRO A 241 33.59 -12.08 -19.41
CA PRO A 241 32.13 -12.09 -19.26
C PRO A 241 31.34 -11.59 -20.48
N GLU A 242 31.99 -10.86 -21.37
CA GLU A 242 31.39 -10.32 -22.60
C GLU A 242 31.30 -11.33 -23.74
N GLU A 243 32.14 -12.38 -23.71
CA GLU A 243 32.22 -13.46 -24.72
C GLU A 243 31.28 -14.64 -24.42
N LEU A 244 30.60 -14.61 -23.28
CA LEU A 244 29.70 -15.68 -22.89
C LEU A 244 28.48 -15.72 -23.82
N PRO A 245 27.97 -16.92 -24.18
CA PRO A 245 26.76 -17.08 -24.99
C PRO A 245 25.60 -16.23 -24.47
N PRO A 246 24.65 -15.80 -25.33
CA PRO A 246 23.50 -15.01 -24.92
C PRO A 246 22.69 -15.64 -23.77
N GLU A 247 22.67 -16.98 -23.67
CA GLU A 247 22.09 -17.71 -22.53
C GLU A 247 22.73 -17.37 -21.19
N THR A 248 24.05 -17.13 -21.19
CA THR A 248 24.82 -16.83 -19.99
C THR A 248 24.56 -15.42 -19.47
N ARG A 249 24.39 -14.45 -20.38
CA ARG A 249 23.96 -13.09 -20.01
C ARG A 249 22.60 -13.12 -19.31
N ARG A 250 21.67 -13.95 -19.80
CA ARG A 250 20.35 -14.12 -19.19
C ARG A 250 20.43 -14.73 -17.79
N ARG A 251 21.22 -15.78 -17.60
CA ARG A 251 21.44 -16.38 -16.28
C ARG A 251 22.02 -15.38 -15.29
N ARG A 252 23.01 -14.58 -15.71
CA ARG A 252 23.56 -13.48 -14.92
C ARG A 252 22.49 -12.46 -14.55
N GLN A 253 21.61 -12.11 -15.48
CA GLN A 253 20.49 -11.20 -15.23
C GLN A 253 19.50 -11.77 -14.20
N ILE A 254 19.19 -13.07 -14.24
CA ILE A 254 18.35 -13.73 -13.23
C ILE A 254 18.99 -13.60 -11.84
N VAL A 255 20.28 -13.90 -11.71
CA VAL A 255 21.01 -13.78 -10.44
C VAL A 255 20.98 -12.34 -9.92
N TRP A 256 21.23 -11.36 -10.79
CA TRP A 256 21.19 -9.94 -10.42
C TRP A 256 19.79 -9.47 -10.02
N ASN A 257 18.77 -9.86 -10.78
CA ASN A 257 17.37 -9.52 -10.46
C ASN A 257 16.96 -10.11 -9.11
N THR A 258 17.32 -11.36 -8.83
CA THR A 258 17.07 -11.97 -7.51
C THR A 258 17.83 -11.23 -6.40
N PHE A 259 19.07 -10.83 -6.64
CA PHE A 259 19.85 -10.05 -5.69
C PHE A 259 19.18 -8.70 -5.36
N VAL A 260 18.76 -7.95 -6.38
CA VAL A 260 18.04 -6.68 -6.20
C VAL A 260 16.72 -6.92 -5.47
N TYR A 261 15.96 -7.93 -5.88
CA TYR A 261 14.70 -8.32 -5.23
C TYR A 261 14.88 -8.66 -3.74
N CYS A 262 15.92 -9.43 -3.37
CA CYS A 262 16.19 -9.76 -1.96
C CYS A 262 16.51 -8.50 -1.13
N SER A 263 17.20 -7.54 -1.74
CA SER A 263 17.55 -6.27 -1.12
C SER A 263 16.31 -5.41 -0.94
N GLU A 264 15.54 -5.19 -2.00
CA GLU A 264 14.27 -4.44 -1.99
C GLU A 264 13.28 -5.04 -1.00
N ARG A 265 13.09 -6.35 -1.00
CA ARG A 265 12.24 -7.06 -0.04
C ARG A 265 12.62 -6.73 1.40
N THR A 266 13.91 -6.65 1.69
CA THR A 266 14.40 -6.33 3.04
C THR A 266 14.01 -4.90 3.44
N PHE A 267 14.08 -3.95 2.49
CA PHE A 267 13.55 -2.61 2.69
C PHE A 267 12.04 -2.62 2.92
N THR A 268 11.28 -3.35 2.10
CA THR A 268 9.82 -3.45 2.25
C THR A 268 9.41 -4.04 3.59
N VAL A 269 10.09 -5.10 4.05
CA VAL A 269 9.81 -5.72 5.36
C VAL A 269 10.11 -4.74 6.49
N GLY A 270 11.30 -4.13 6.51
CA GLY A 270 11.63 -3.17 7.58
C GLY A 270 10.71 -1.94 7.57
N ALA A 271 10.28 -1.50 6.40
CA ALA A 271 9.31 -0.42 6.24
C ALA A 271 7.93 -0.81 6.82
N ILE A 272 7.44 -2.02 6.54
CA ILE A 272 6.20 -2.53 7.15
C ILE A 272 6.33 -2.56 8.67
N GLU A 273 7.41 -3.12 9.20
CA GLU A 273 7.67 -3.21 10.65
C GLU A 273 7.57 -1.85 11.33
N VAL A 274 8.33 -0.87 10.84
CA VAL A 274 8.35 0.45 11.45
C VAL A 274 7.00 1.15 11.30
N SER A 275 6.33 1.01 10.15
CA SER A 275 5.03 1.65 9.93
C SER A 275 3.95 1.10 10.86
N THR A 276 3.96 -0.20 11.10
CA THR A 276 3.00 -0.87 11.99
C THR A 276 3.32 -0.57 13.44
N MET A 277 4.59 -0.59 13.86
CA MET A 277 4.96 -0.16 15.21
C MET A 277 4.44 1.24 15.48
N MET A 278 4.66 2.18 14.55
CA MET A 278 4.18 3.55 14.68
C MET A 278 2.64 3.63 14.71
N LEU A 279 1.94 2.83 13.90
CA LEU A 279 0.48 2.79 13.90
C LEU A 279 -0.07 2.26 15.24
N LEU A 280 0.49 1.18 15.76
CA LEU A 280 0.11 0.60 17.06
C LEU A 280 0.40 1.57 18.21
N GLU A 281 1.55 2.24 18.20
CA GLU A 281 1.93 3.21 19.23
C GLU A 281 1.05 4.47 19.17
N VAL A 282 0.88 5.07 18.00
CA VAL A 282 0.20 6.38 17.87
C VAL A 282 -1.31 6.26 17.85
N GLU A 283 -1.87 5.35 17.06
CA GLU A 283 -3.33 5.26 16.90
C GLU A 283 -3.97 4.43 18.01
N TYR A 284 -3.27 3.39 18.49
CA TYR A 284 -3.81 2.48 19.49
C TYR A 284 -3.23 2.68 20.90
N GLY A 285 -2.21 3.55 21.07
CA GLY A 285 -1.60 3.81 22.36
C GLY A 285 -0.86 2.60 22.95
N TRP A 286 -0.43 1.66 22.11
CA TRP A 286 0.25 0.46 22.57
C TRP A 286 1.63 0.80 23.12
N GLN A 287 2.00 0.17 24.23
CA GLN A 287 3.37 0.22 24.74
C GLN A 287 4.30 -0.49 23.75
N THR A 288 5.53 0.01 23.58
CA THR A 288 6.53 -0.54 22.65
C THR A 288 6.78 -2.05 22.87
N GLU A 289 6.66 -2.54 24.10
CA GLU A 289 6.76 -3.96 24.45
C GLU A 289 5.61 -4.80 23.89
N LEU A 290 4.38 -4.26 23.92
CA LEU A 290 3.20 -4.91 23.33
C LEU A 290 3.27 -4.90 21.80
N CYS A 291 3.82 -3.84 21.20
CA CYS A 291 4.13 -3.81 19.77
C CYS A 291 5.10 -4.94 19.41
N GLY A 292 6.20 -5.11 20.16
CA GLY A 292 7.12 -6.23 19.95
C GLY A 292 6.46 -7.60 20.07
N ALA A 293 5.54 -7.77 21.02
CA ALA A 293 4.78 -9.00 21.19
C ALA A 293 3.79 -9.28 20.03
N SER A 294 3.21 -8.23 19.45
CA SER A 294 2.33 -8.35 18.28
C SER A 294 3.09 -8.89 17.06
N PHE A 295 4.33 -8.44 16.84
CA PHE A 295 5.18 -8.97 15.78
C PHE A 295 5.58 -10.43 16.00
N MET A 296 5.68 -10.90 17.24
CA MET A 296 5.86 -12.34 17.49
C MET A 296 4.64 -13.13 17.04
N ALA A 297 3.43 -12.60 17.30
CA ALA A 297 2.21 -13.23 16.84
C ALA A 297 2.14 -13.26 15.31
N VAL A 298 2.48 -12.14 14.65
CA VAL A 298 2.55 -12.01 13.18
C VAL A 298 3.60 -12.95 12.57
N GLY A 299 4.80 -13.00 13.16
CA GLY A 299 5.87 -13.89 12.72
C GLY A 299 5.49 -15.36 12.89
N GLY A 300 5.00 -15.73 14.07
CA GLY A 300 4.53 -17.08 14.39
C GLY A 300 3.38 -17.53 13.48
N SER A 301 2.37 -16.68 13.29
CA SER A 301 1.23 -16.96 12.41
C SER A 301 1.67 -17.05 10.95
N SER A 302 2.62 -16.22 10.49
CA SER A 302 3.20 -16.28 9.15
C SER A 302 3.93 -17.59 8.90
N ILE A 303 4.67 -18.11 9.89
CA ILE A 303 5.34 -19.43 9.79
C ILE A 303 4.32 -20.55 9.67
N VAL A 304 3.27 -20.51 10.49
CA VAL A 304 2.17 -21.49 10.42
C VAL A 304 1.48 -21.40 9.06
N ALA A 305 1.15 -20.20 8.60
CA ALA A 305 0.55 -19.95 7.29
C ALA A 305 1.43 -20.51 6.17
N THR A 306 2.73 -20.17 6.19
CA THR A 306 3.72 -20.69 5.23
C THR A 306 3.72 -22.22 5.25
N LYS A 307 3.84 -22.85 6.43
CA LYS A 307 3.81 -24.31 6.58
C LYS A 307 2.52 -24.90 6.02
N THR A 308 1.36 -24.29 6.27
CA THR A 308 0.08 -24.76 5.73
C THR A 308 -0.02 -24.61 4.22
N PHE A 309 0.59 -23.57 3.64
CA PHE A 309 0.71 -23.41 2.18
C PHE A 309 1.52 -24.54 1.56
N TRP A 310 2.61 -24.95 2.23
CA TRP A 310 3.37 -26.12 1.81
C TRP A 310 2.52 -27.40 1.98
N THR A 311 2.17 -27.77 3.21
CA THR A 311 1.63 -29.12 3.50
C THR A 311 0.28 -29.44 2.84
N ARG A 312 -0.57 -28.45 2.58
CA ARG A 312 -1.96 -28.70 2.14
C ARG A 312 -2.14 -28.68 0.62
N GLU A 313 -1.22 -28.06 -0.13
CA GLU A 313 -1.29 -27.97 -1.59
C GLU A 313 -0.10 -28.61 -2.34
N ASP A 314 0.81 -29.30 -1.63
CA ASP A 314 2.07 -29.90 -2.12
C ASP A 314 1.98 -30.78 -3.38
N LYS A 315 0.78 -31.26 -3.78
CA LYS A 315 0.61 -31.98 -5.05
C LYS A 315 -0.01 -31.13 -6.14
N LEU A 316 -1.07 -30.38 -5.85
CA LEU A 316 -1.77 -29.64 -6.90
C LEU A 316 -1.06 -28.32 -7.23
N PHE A 317 -0.60 -27.57 -6.22
CA PHE A 317 0.11 -26.32 -6.45
C PHE A 317 1.48 -26.57 -7.06
N MET A 318 2.27 -27.53 -6.55
CA MET A 318 3.53 -27.93 -7.19
C MET A 318 3.30 -28.44 -8.61
N VAL A 319 2.30 -29.29 -8.88
CA VAL A 319 2.04 -29.77 -10.25
C VAL A 319 1.57 -28.64 -11.16
N LEU A 320 0.68 -27.75 -10.71
CA LEU A 320 0.24 -26.61 -11.51
C LEU A 320 1.35 -25.60 -11.71
N PHE A 321 2.18 -25.36 -10.70
CA PHE A 321 3.33 -24.47 -10.76
C PHE A 321 4.41 -25.06 -11.67
N TYR A 322 4.82 -26.32 -11.50
CA TYR A 322 5.77 -26.99 -12.41
C TYR A 322 5.24 -27.11 -13.83
N ARG A 323 3.96 -27.43 -14.02
CA ARG A 323 3.37 -27.55 -15.36
C ARG A 323 3.26 -26.18 -16.04
N ARG A 324 2.94 -25.13 -15.29
CA ARG A 324 2.93 -23.75 -15.78
C ARG A 324 4.34 -23.18 -15.92
N GLN A 325 5.30 -23.63 -15.10
CA GLN A 325 6.72 -23.32 -15.18
C GLN A 325 7.35 -23.99 -16.39
N ALA A 326 6.95 -25.20 -16.78
CA ALA A 326 7.40 -25.83 -18.02
C ALA A 326 6.88 -25.09 -19.28
N VAL A 327 5.66 -24.55 -19.20
CA VAL A 327 5.10 -23.68 -20.26
C VAL A 327 5.83 -22.33 -20.26
N TRP A 328 6.07 -21.75 -19.09
CA TRP A 328 6.84 -20.52 -18.92
C TRP A 328 8.27 -20.68 -19.40
N ASP A 329 8.97 -21.75 -19.02
CA ASP A 329 10.30 -22.06 -19.53
C ASP A 329 10.23 -22.12 -21.05
N ARG A 330 9.31 -22.88 -21.65
CA ARG A 330 9.20 -22.93 -23.12
C ARG A 330 9.00 -21.54 -23.75
N ASP A 331 8.09 -20.72 -23.23
CA ASP A 331 7.81 -19.38 -23.78
C ASP A 331 8.93 -18.35 -23.50
N LEU A 332 9.62 -18.52 -22.36
CA LEU A 332 10.77 -17.73 -21.94
C LEU A 332 12.00 -18.10 -22.79
N TRP A 333 12.27 -19.39 -23.00
CA TRP A 333 13.35 -19.95 -23.83
C TRP A 333 13.14 -19.65 -25.31
N ASP A 334 11.90 -19.64 -25.80
CA ASP A 334 11.57 -19.29 -27.19
C ASP A 334 11.65 -17.77 -27.47
N GLY A 335 12.03 -16.94 -26.49
CA GLY A 335 12.14 -15.48 -26.64
C GLY A 335 10.80 -14.77 -26.85
N ARG A 336 9.66 -15.46 -26.62
CA ARG A 336 8.31 -14.92 -26.82
C ARG A 336 7.77 -14.16 -25.62
N ALA A 337 8.30 -14.42 -24.43
CA ALA A 337 7.93 -13.69 -23.22
C ALA A 337 8.89 -12.52 -22.95
N SER A 338 8.36 -11.28 -22.91
CA SER A 338 9.13 -10.11 -22.47
C SER A 338 9.46 -10.25 -20.97
N PRO A 339 10.74 -10.20 -20.56
CA PRO A 339 11.16 -10.51 -19.19
C PRO A 339 10.63 -9.54 -18.12
N GLU A 340 10.12 -8.36 -18.51
CA GLU A 340 9.77 -7.28 -17.57
C GLU A 340 8.34 -7.34 -17.03
N MET A 341 7.44 -8.15 -17.60
CA MET A 341 5.99 -8.06 -17.31
C MET A 341 5.41 -9.28 -16.55
N GLU A 342 6.19 -10.35 -16.35
CA GLU A 342 5.64 -11.65 -15.95
C GLU A 342 5.81 -12.00 -14.46
N MET A 343 6.73 -11.36 -13.72
CA MET A 343 6.89 -11.61 -12.27
C MET A 343 5.71 -11.13 -11.41
N GLY A 344 4.88 -10.20 -11.88
CA GLY A 344 3.72 -9.69 -11.12
C GLY A 344 2.50 -10.62 -11.10
N LYS A 345 2.33 -11.48 -12.12
CA LYS A 345 1.18 -12.40 -12.23
C LYS A 345 1.14 -13.50 -11.16
N PRO A 346 2.24 -14.17 -10.78
CA PRO A 346 2.22 -15.13 -9.68
C PRO A 346 1.94 -14.45 -8.32
N PHE A 347 2.37 -13.19 -8.13
CA PHE A 347 2.04 -12.41 -6.93
C PHE A 347 0.52 -12.14 -6.81
N LEU A 348 -0.13 -11.72 -7.90
CA LEU A 348 -1.58 -11.52 -7.94
C LEU A 348 -2.37 -12.84 -7.75
N ALA A 349 -1.86 -13.95 -8.24
CA ALA A 349 -2.46 -15.27 -8.03
C ALA A 349 -2.36 -15.73 -6.56
N LEU A 350 -1.24 -15.46 -5.89
CA LEU A 350 -1.07 -15.74 -4.46
C LEU A 350 -2.02 -14.88 -3.61
N VAL A 351 -2.17 -13.60 -3.92
CA VAL A 351 -3.13 -12.70 -3.24
C VAL A 351 -4.57 -13.18 -3.43
N SER A 352 -4.95 -13.64 -4.64
CA SER A 352 -6.29 -14.18 -4.91
C SER A 352 -6.60 -15.49 -4.19
N LEU A 353 -5.60 -16.33 -3.90
CA LEU A 353 -5.78 -17.61 -3.22
C LEU A 353 -6.14 -17.41 -1.74
N HIS A 354 -5.67 -16.32 -1.13
CA HIS A 354 -5.85 -16.02 0.29
C HIS A 354 -7.24 -15.52 0.65
N ILE A 355 -7.94 -14.85 -0.27
CA ILE A 355 -9.34 -14.39 -0.09
C ILE A 355 -10.29 -15.58 0.16
N ARG A 356 -9.86 -16.82 -0.11
CA ARG A 356 -10.68 -18.03 -0.02
C ARG A 356 -10.55 -18.84 1.28
N PHE A 357 -9.87 -18.34 2.33
CA PHE A 357 -9.71 -19.08 3.60
C PHE A 357 -10.68 -18.62 4.71
N PRO A 358 -11.85 -19.28 4.88
CA PRO A 358 -12.86 -18.90 5.88
C PRO A 358 -12.47 -19.16 7.35
N PHE A 359 -11.44 -19.99 7.60
CA PHE A 359 -11.02 -20.33 8.98
C PHE A 359 -10.29 -19.17 9.68
N LEU A 360 -9.47 -18.41 8.94
CA LEU A 360 -8.86 -17.18 9.44
C LEU A 360 -9.93 -16.10 9.67
N ALA A 361 -10.89 -15.96 8.77
CA ALA A 361 -12.00 -15.01 8.97
C ALA A 361 -12.82 -15.29 10.26
N SER A 362 -12.97 -16.57 10.65
CA SER A 362 -13.74 -16.96 11.86
C SER A 362 -12.99 -16.67 13.17
N PHE A 363 -11.68 -16.97 13.25
CA PHE A 363 -10.85 -16.67 14.43
C PHE A 363 -10.76 -15.15 14.70
N TYR A 364 -10.69 -14.35 13.63
CA TYR A 364 -10.57 -12.90 13.72
C TYR A 364 -11.91 -12.18 13.92
N CYS A 365 -13.03 -12.70 13.41
CA CYS A 365 -14.37 -12.19 13.73
C CYS A 365 -14.72 -12.30 15.22
N SER A 366 -14.00 -13.12 16.00
CA SER A 366 -14.18 -13.23 17.45
C SER A 366 -13.47 -12.12 18.24
N ILE A 367 -12.56 -11.34 17.62
CA ILE A 367 -11.79 -10.24 18.25
C ILE A 367 -12.24 -8.89 17.65
N ARG A 368 -13.55 -8.59 17.72
CA ARG A 368 -14.18 -7.53 16.89
C ARG A 368 -14.41 -6.18 17.58
N SER A 369 -13.92 -5.94 18.79
CA SER A 369 -14.23 -4.69 19.52
C SER A 369 -13.14 -3.60 19.51
N SER A 370 -11.98 -3.83 18.91
CA SER A 370 -11.00 -2.77 18.62
C SER A 370 -10.33 -3.06 17.28
N LEU A 371 -10.12 -2.04 16.46
CA LEU A 371 -9.81 -2.21 15.03
C LEU A 371 -8.45 -2.85 14.72
N GLY A 372 -7.51 -2.91 15.68
CA GLY A 372 -6.12 -3.35 15.44
C GLY A 372 -5.82 -4.79 14.97
N PRO A 373 -6.67 -5.82 15.18
CA PRO A 373 -6.36 -7.19 14.73
C PRO A 373 -6.37 -7.37 13.20
N SER A 374 -7.04 -6.50 12.45
CA SER A 374 -7.19 -6.65 11.00
C SER A 374 -5.92 -6.29 10.22
N GLU A 375 -5.18 -5.29 10.72
CA GLU A 375 -3.92 -4.81 10.20
C GLU A 375 -2.82 -5.84 10.44
N LEU A 376 -2.76 -6.40 11.65
CA LEU A 376 -1.82 -7.49 11.99
C LEU A 376 -2.06 -8.75 11.15
N LEU A 377 -3.31 -9.04 10.78
CA LEU A 377 -3.62 -10.12 9.85
C LEU A 377 -3.09 -9.80 8.45
N ALA A 378 -3.34 -8.59 7.95
CA ALA A 378 -2.84 -8.19 6.64
C ALA A 378 -1.31 -8.34 6.56
N GLU A 379 -0.60 -7.92 7.61
CA GLU A 379 0.84 -8.12 7.72
C GLU A 379 1.23 -9.59 7.73
N THR A 380 0.58 -10.42 8.55
CA THR A 380 0.81 -11.87 8.59
C THR A 380 0.81 -12.46 7.18
N LEU A 381 -0.16 -12.05 6.35
CA LEU A 381 -0.28 -12.53 4.98
C LEU A 381 0.83 -11.99 4.07
N VAL A 382 1.18 -10.71 4.22
CA VAL A 382 2.29 -10.10 3.47
C VAL A 382 3.61 -10.80 3.82
N TYR A 383 3.90 -11.05 5.10
CA TYR A 383 5.08 -11.77 5.55
C TYR A 383 5.15 -13.19 5.00
N ALA A 384 4.06 -13.94 5.06
CA ALA A 384 3.99 -15.30 4.52
C ALA A 384 4.26 -15.29 3.01
N SER A 385 3.63 -14.37 2.28
CA SER A 385 3.78 -14.22 0.83
C SER A 385 5.20 -13.81 0.43
N LEU A 386 5.80 -12.84 1.15
CA LEU A 386 7.18 -12.40 0.96
C LEU A 386 8.19 -13.51 1.30
N SER A 387 7.88 -14.37 2.27
CA SER A 387 8.73 -15.53 2.61
C SER A 387 8.74 -16.57 1.50
N VAL A 388 7.56 -16.93 0.98
CA VAL A 388 7.41 -17.91 -0.12
C VAL A 388 8.06 -17.39 -1.40
N SER A 389 7.76 -16.15 -1.79
CA SER A 389 8.34 -15.54 -3.01
C SER A 389 9.87 -15.42 -2.93
N ASN A 390 10.43 -15.13 -1.76
CA ASN A 390 11.87 -15.16 -1.55
C ASN A 390 12.48 -16.56 -1.73
N GLY A 391 11.82 -17.60 -1.21
CA GLY A 391 12.27 -18.98 -1.43
C GLY A 391 12.31 -19.34 -2.92
N ILE A 392 11.27 -18.95 -3.67
CA ILE A 392 11.19 -19.18 -5.12
C ILE A 392 12.29 -18.41 -5.86
N ALA A 393 12.46 -17.12 -5.58
CA ALA A 393 13.48 -16.29 -6.22
C ALA A 393 14.91 -16.80 -5.97
N GLN A 394 15.20 -17.23 -4.74
CA GLN A 394 16.48 -17.85 -4.39
C GLN A 394 16.69 -19.19 -5.09
N GLY A 395 15.62 -19.98 -5.28
CA GLY A 395 15.65 -21.20 -6.08
C GLY A 395 16.09 -20.92 -7.52
N PHE A 396 15.45 -19.94 -8.18
CA PHE A 396 15.83 -19.53 -9.54
C PHE A 396 17.27 -19.04 -9.64
N ALA A 397 17.72 -18.20 -8.71
CA ALA A 397 19.11 -17.74 -8.71
C ALA A 397 20.10 -18.90 -8.52
N THR A 398 19.80 -19.83 -7.60
CA THR A 398 20.66 -21.00 -7.36
C THR A 398 20.75 -21.89 -8.60
N SER A 399 19.68 -22.02 -9.37
CA SER A 399 19.68 -22.75 -10.64
C SER A 399 20.39 -22.01 -11.78
N ALA A 400 20.42 -20.67 -11.74
CA ALA A 400 21.05 -19.83 -12.76
C ALA A 400 22.57 -19.64 -12.55
N VAL A 401 23.06 -19.82 -11.32
CA VAL A 401 24.48 -19.75 -10.95
C VAL A 401 25.33 -20.78 -11.71
N MET A 402 26.54 -20.40 -12.09
CA MET A 402 27.49 -21.28 -12.80
C MET A 402 28.85 -21.31 -12.10
N LYS A 403 29.42 -22.52 -11.97
CA LYS A 403 30.75 -22.74 -11.43
C LYS A 403 31.81 -22.05 -12.30
N GLY A 404 32.86 -21.53 -11.68
CA GLY A 404 33.98 -20.88 -12.37
C GLY A 404 33.67 -19.47 -12.91
N THR A 405 32.51 -18.89 -12.58
CA THR A 405 32.18 -17.51 -12.96
C THR A 405 32.20 -16.58 -11.74
N SER A 406 32.22 -15.27 -11.97
CA SER A 406 32.09 -14.27 -10.90
C SER A 406 30.79 -14.38 -10.09
N PHE A 407 29.81 -15.16 -10.59
CA PHE A 407 28.53 -15.45 -9.96
C PHE A 407 28.43 -16.93 -9.55
N ASP A 408 29.54 -17.55 -9.14
CA ASP A 408 29.47 -18.87 -8.51
C ASP A 408 28.58 -18.84 -7.24
N ILE A 409 28.11 -20.01 -6.81
CA ILE A 409 27.15 -20.16 -5.71
C ILE A 409 27.67 -19.55 -4.41
N GLN A 410 28.98 -19.60 -4.21
CA GLN A 410 29.63 -19.01 -3.04
C GLN A 410 29.54 -17.48 -3.10
N SER A 411 29.93 -16.89 -4.23
CA SER A 411 29.88 -15.45 -4.47
C SER A 411 28.45 -14.91 -4.39
N TYR A 412 27.49 -15.57 -5.03
CA TYR A 412 26.08 -15.18 -4.98
C TYR A 412 25.54 -15.21 -3.56
N ARG A 413 25.79 -16.28 -2.79
CA ARG A 413 25.31 -16.40 -1.41
C ARG A 413 25.94 -15.35 -0.50
N LEU A 414 27.25 -15.12 -0.64
CA LEU A 414 27.96 -14.11 0.14
C LEU A 414 27.40 -12.70 -0.17
N GLN A 415 27.25 -12.36 -1.45
CA GLN A 415 26.69 -11.08 -1.86
C GLN A 415 25.24 -10.91 -1.39
N SER A 416 24.38 -11.91 -1.63
CA SER A 416 22.97 -11.90 -1.22
C SER A 416 22.84 -11.70 0.30
N LEU A 417 23.64 -12.43 1.07
CA LEU A 417 23.68 -12.31 2.52
C LEU A 417 24.16 -10.92 2.96
N ALA A 418 25.29 -10.44 2.42
CA ALA A 418 25.82 -9.13 2.74
C ALA A 418 24.77 -8.04 2.44
N SER A 419 24.14 -8.11 1.27
CA SER A 419 23.11 -7.14 0.88
C SER A 419 21.90 -7.17 1.79
N ILE A 420 21.41 -8.36 2.18
CA ILE A 420 20.30 -8.48 3.12
C ILE A 420 20.67 -7.85 4.47
N GLN A 421 21.87 -8.13 5.01
CA GLN A 421 22.28 -7.58 6.29
C GLN A 421 22.46 -6.06 6.23
N THR A 422 23.15 -5.55 5.20
CA THR A 422 23.32 -4.12 4.99
C THR A 422 21.96 -3.43 4.80
N SER A 423 21.06 -4.03 4.02
CA SER A 423 19.72 -3.48 3.78
C SER A 423 18.89 -3.44 5.06
N ARG A 424 18.97 -4.47 5.93
CA ARG A 424 18.28 -4.48 7.24
C ARG A 424 18.76 -3.37 8.16
N PHE A 425 20.06 -3.14 8.19
CA PHE A 425 20.63 -2.05 8.99
C PHE A 425 20.21 -0.68 8.45
N VAL A 426 20.37 -0.47 7.14
CA VAL A 426 20.08 0.80 6.49
C VAL A 426 18.59 1.13 6.50
N VAL A 427 17.70 0.16 6.27
CA VAL A 427 16.25 0.43 6.20
C VAL A 427 15.70 1.01 7.48
N LEU A 428 16.10 0.52 8.65
CA LEU A 428 15.56 1.00 9.92
C LEU A 428 15.96 2.45 10.17
N ILE A 429 17.24 2.78 9.94
CA ILE A 429 17.76 4.14 10.06
C ILE A 429 17.06 5.07 9.06
N PHE A 430 16.98 4.64 7.80
CA PHE A 430 16.44 5.47 6.72
C PHE A 430 14.93 5.68 6.87
N THR A 431 14.18 4.63 7.25
CA THR A 431 12.74 4.71 7.49
C THR A 431 12.43 5.65 8.65
N ARG A 432 13.17 5.51 9.75
CA ARG A 432 13.01 6.40 10.90
C ARG A 432 13.33 7.84 10.54
N PHE A 433 14.45 8.06 9.85
CA PHE A 433 14.84 9.37 9.35
C PHE A 433 13.75 9.99 8.44
N ILE A 434 13.20 9.25 7.48
CA ILE A 434 12.12 9.78 6.62
C ILE A 434 10.91 10.16 7.45
N LEU A 435 10.49 9.30 8.38
CA LEU A 435 9.31 9.56 9.22
C LEU A 435 9.48 10.81 10.09
N ASP A 436 10.65 10.96 10.71
CA ASP A 436 10.93 12.10 11.60
C ASP A 436 11.07 13.42 10.82
N PHE A 437 11.70 13.43 9.64
CA PHE A 437 11.97 14.67 8.88
C PHE A 437 10.91 15.05 7.85
N SER A 438 10.19 14.08 7.31
CA SER A 438 9.47 14.27 6.04
C SER A 438 7.96 14.08 6.13
N CYS A 439 7.46 13.85 7.35
CA CYS A 439 6.08 13.49 7.65
C CYS A 439 5.62 12.19 6.95
N ARG A 440 4.44 11.70 7.33
CA ARG A 440 3.86 10.44 6.84
C ARG A 440 3.67 10.37 5.31
N ASN A 441 3.50 11.52 4.65
CA ASN A 441 3.22 11.60 3.20
C ASN A 441 4.44 11.31 2.33
N LEU A 442 5.64 11.79 2.68
CA LEU A 442 6.83 11.46 1.90
C LEU A 442 7.18 9.98 2.06
N TYR A 443 6.97 9.43 3.25
CA TYR A 443 7.13 8.00 3.49
C TYR A 443 6.24 7.16 2.57
N ALA A 444 4.94 7.50 2.47
CA ALA A 444 4.03 6.83 1.53
C ALA A 444 4.46 6.99 0.06
N LEU A 445 5.03 8.15 -0.30
CA LEU A 445 5.56 8.39 -1.64
C LEU A 445 6.82 7.55 -1.93
N VAL A 446 7.74 7.43 -0.98
CA VAL A 446 8.94 6.59 -1.10
C VAL A 446 8.58 5.12 -1.19
N GLN A 447 7.59 4.65 -0.42
CA GLN A 447 7.09 3.27 -0.53
C GLN A 447 6.41 2.99 -1.87
N SER A 448 5.76 3.99 -2.50
CA SER A 448 5.07 3.82 -3.79
C SER A 448 6.00 4.02 -5.00
N ALA A 449 7.14 4.69 -4.84
CA ALA A 449 8.09 4.99 -5.92
C ALA A 449 8.60 3.76 -6.72
N PRO A 450 8.90 2.60 -6.10
CA PRO A 450 9.32 1.40 -6.84
C PRO A 450 8.26 0.93 -7.85
N TYR A 451 6.97 1.12 -7.51
CA TYR A 451 5.86 0.72 -8.37
C TYR A 451 5.59 1.68 -9.53
N VAL A 452 5.99 2.96 -9.39
CA VAL A 452 5.80 3.99 -10.43
C VAL A 452 6.85 3.86 -11.55
N ARG A 453 7.99 3.22 -11.28
CA ARG A 453 9.10 3.10 -12.24
C ARG A 453 8.96 1.96 -13.25
N ALA A 454 7.82 1.25 -13.29
CA ALA A 454 7.53 0.31 -14.36
C ALA A 454 7.47 1.09 -15.70
N PRO A 455 8.36 0.82 -16.67
CA PRO A 455 8.48 1.62 -17.87
C PRO A 455 7.26 1.40 -18.77
N SER A 456 6.30 2.31 -18.69
CA SER A 456 5.15 2.37 -19.61
C SER A 456 5.56 2.62 -21.07
N GLY A 457 6.84 2.91 -21.34
CA GLY A 457 7.37 3.21 -22.67
C GLY A 457 7.94 2.02 -23.46
N ALA A 458 8.22 0.87 -22.85
CA ALA A 458 8.86 -0.24 -23.57
C ALA A 458 7.90 -1.03 -24.49
N GLN A 459 6.58 -0.94 -24.24
CA GLN A 459 5.58 -1.63 -25.07
C GLN A 459 5.32 -0.95 -26.43
N SER A 460 5.57 0.36 -26.56
CA SER A 460 5.25 1.07 -27.80
C SER A 460 6.32 0.93 -28.90
N ALA A 461 7.56 0.60 -28.54
CA ALA A 461 8.63 0.35 -29.51
C ALA A 461 8.55 -1.06 -30.12
N SER A 462 8.30 -2.09 -29.30
CA SER A 462 8.25 -3.48 -29.77
C SER A 462 7.03 -3.81 -30.64
N TYR A 463 5.89 -3.14 -30.43
CA TYR A 463 4.71 -3.32 -31.29
C TYR A 463 4.86 -2.67 -32.68
N ARG A 464 5.75 -1.68 -32.82
CA ARG A 464 6.01 -0.97 -34.08
C ARG A 464 6.93 -1.74 -35.04
N GLU A 465 7.79 -2.63 -34.52
CA GLU A 465 8.60 -3.52 -35.36
C GLU A 465 7.87 -4.82 -35.73
N ALA A 466 6.97 -5.32 -34.88
CA ALA A 466 6.21 -6.54 -35.16
C ALA A 466 5.07 -6.35 -36.18
N THR A 467 4.59 -5.12 -36.37
CA THR A 467 3.61 -4.79 -37.42
C THR A 467 4.33 -4.17 -38.60
N GLY A 468 4.96 -5.02 -39.41
CA GLY A 468 5.58 -4.65 -40.68
C GLY A 468 4.69 -3.67 -41.46
N GLY A 469 5.23 -2.48 -41.70
CA GLY A 469 4.53 -1.37 -42.35
C GLY A 469 3.84 -1.80 -43.64
N LYS A 470 2.52 -1.87 -43.58
CA LYS A 470 1.65 -1.67 -44.74
C LYS A 470 0.82 -0.43 -44.44
N GLU A 471 1.37 0.73 -44.79
CA GLU A 471 0.60 1.96 -44.88
C GLU A 471 -0.51 1.76 -45.92
N MET A 472 -1.72 1.53 -45.43
CA MET A 472 -2.92 1.54 -46.26
C MET A 472 -3.43 2.98 -46.27
N SER A 473 -3.17 3.69 -47.37
CA SER A 473 -3.68 5.05 -47.62
C SER A 473 -5.21 5.02 -47.70
N ILE A 474 -5.90 5.34 -46.61
CA ILE A 474 -7.34 5.57 -46.64
C ILE A 474 -7.58 7.04 -46.97
N SER A 475 -7.94 7.28 -48.23
CA SER A 475 -8.48 8.54 -48.73
C SER A 475 -9.76 8.91 -47.96
N ARG A 476 -9.72 10.00 -47.19
CA ARG A 476 -10.90 10.64 -46.60
C ARG A 476 -11.68 11.39 -47.68
N THR A 477 -12.79 10.80 -48.13
CA THR A 477 -13.84 11.54 -48.83
C THR A 477 -14.69 12.26 -47.79
N ARG A 478 -14.66 13.60 -47.81
CA ARG A 478 -15.62 14.45 -47.10
C ARG A 478 -17.00 14.30 -47.74
N ALA A 479 -18.03 14.05 -46.92
CA ALA A 479 -19.41 14.31 -47.28
C ALA A 479 -20.05 15.17 -46.19
N ASN A 480 -20.62 16.29 -46.63
CA ASN A 480 -21.47 17.20 -45.87
C ASN A 480 -22.79 16.51 -45.50
N VAL A 481 -23.24 16.68 -44.26
CA VAL A 481 -24.58 17.16 -43.86
C VAL A 481 -24.42 17.91 -42.54
#